data_AF-A0A2G6NBT6-F1
#
_entry.id   AF-A0A2G6NBT6-F1
#
_cell.length_a   1.000
_cell.length_b   1.000
_cell.length_c   1.000
_cell.angle_alpha   90.00
_cell.angle_beta   90.00
_cell.angle_gamma   90.00
#
_symmetry.space_group_name_H-M   'P 1'
#
loop_
_entity.id
_entity.type
_entity.pdbx_description
1 polymer ?
#
loop_
_entity_poly.entity_id
_entity_poly.type
_entity_poly.pdbx_seq_one_letter_code
_entity_poly.pdbx_strand_id
1 'polypeptide(L)'
;MLSPPANRQLTDTARVYWYISDHLGTAQLVTNHTGAVVWQGEEKPFGEVTIITGDLDHRFRFPGQYYDNETGLHYNHHRYYDPQTGRYLSPDPIELAGGMNLYAYVQNDPVNAVDPEGLWRYKAFCRYIAGGEVVGSGVLKCRVEGPCKRNNKKDIWMTETILAGFTGGLPGGLTYFSTTFDDRGNGGSAYPNGSALLGPSHLYSGGGAVSSFGGSWADIKLGSIYSSGFGEQTGVDASLDAFWGYTFMNDDIPVNHWEIDCCYGEDD
;
A
#
# COMPACT_ATOMS: atom_id res chain seq x y z
N MET A 1 16.06 -14.64 -53.96
CA MET A 1 16.43 -13.26 -53.61
C MET A 1 15.16 -12.58 -53.12
N LEU A 2 15.02 -12.43 -51.79
CA LEU A 2 13.89 -11.73 -51.18
C LEU A 2 14.28 -10.24 -51.03
N SER A 3 13.46 -9.34 -51.55
CA SER A 3 13.64 -7.89 -51.40
C SER A 3 13.53 -7.47 -49.94
N PRO A 4 14.32 -6.50 -49.46
CA PRO A 4 14.18 -5.96 -48.10
C PRO A 4 12.89 -5.12 -47.98
N PRO A 5 12.21 -5.13 -46.82
CA PRO A 5 11.02 -4.30 -46.61
C PRO A 5 11.38 -2.81 -46.57
N ALA A 6 10.51 -2.00 -47.17
CA ALA A 6 10.66 -0.56 -47.30
C ALA A 6 10.77 0.14 -45.93
N ASN A 7 11.72 1.08 -45.81
CA ASN A 7 11.84 2.00 -44.69
C ASN A 7 10.53 2.79 -44.53
N ARG A 8 9.75 2.46 -43.50
CA ARG A 8 8.62 3.26 -43.04
C ARG A 8 9.20 4.56 -42.46
N GLN A 9 9.15 5.64 -43.24
CA GLN A 9 9.42 6.98 -42.74
C GLN A 9 8.38 7.28 -41.66
N LEU A 10 8.79 7.26 -40.39
CA LEU A 10 7.97 7.74 -39.28
C LEU A 10 7.92 9.27 -39.42
N THR A 11 6.86 9.80 -40.03
CA THR A 11 6.54 11.22 -39.93
C THR A 11 6.04 11.48 -38.52
N ASP A 12 6.95 11.50 -37.54
CA ASP A 12 6.59 11.66 -36.14
C ASP A 12 6.32 13.12 -35.83
N THR A 13 5.07 13.53 -36.03
CA THR A 13 4.56 14.76 -35.42
C THR A 13 4.21 14.41 -33.99
N ALA A 14 5.09 14.76 -33.05
CA ALA A 14 4.84 14.55 -31.63
C ALA A 14 3.51 15.20 -31.23
N ARG A 15 2.56 14.38 -30.77
CA ARG A 15 1.25 14.84 -30.27
C ARG A 15 1.32 14.88 -28.75
N VAL A 16 1.12 16.07 -28.19
CA VAL A 16 1.07 16.28 -26.74
C VAL A 16 -0.38 16.24 -26.28
N TYR A 17 -0.63 15.46 -25.24
CA TYR A 17 -1.91 15.35 -24.56
C TYR A 17 -1.72 15.66 -23.07
N TRP A 18 -2.69 16.35 -22.48
CA TRP A 18 -2.72 16.63 -21.05
C TRP A 18 -3.88 15.89 -20.40
N TYR A 19 -3.54 15.12 -19.37
CA TYR A 19 -4.48 14.36 -18.56
C TYR A 19 -4.85 15.17 -17.33
N ILE A 20 -6.16 15.31 -17.10
CA ILE A 20 -6.72 15.95 -15.91
C ILE A 20 -7.37 14.85 -15.11
N SER A 21 -6.80 14.59 -13.94
CA SER A 21 -7.17 13.47 -13.08
C SER A 21 -7.97 13.89 -11.86
N ASP A 22 -8.65 12.93 -11.24
CA ASP A 22 -9.30 13.07 -9.92
C ASP A 22 -8.29 12.91 -8.74
N HIS A 23 -8.81 12.79 -7.52
CA HIS A 23 -8.01 12.64 -6.30
C HIS A 23 -7.28 11.29 -6.20
N LEU A 24 -7.74 10.26 -6.91
CA LEU A 24 -7.08 8.96 -7.01
C LEU A 24 -6.02 8.93 -8.11
N GLY A 25 -6.06 9.91 -9.03
CA GLY A 25 -5.17 9.99 -10.18
C GLY A 25 -5.78 9.44 -11.46
N THR A 26 -7.06 9.06 -11.47
CA THR A 26 -7.73 8.57 -12.67
C THR A 26 -8.08 9.70 -13.62
N ALA A 27 -7.82 9.52 -14.91
CA ALA A 27 -8.08 10.54 -15.92
C ALA A 27 -9.59 10.73 -16.15
N GLN A 28 -10.07 11.96 -15.94
CA GLN A 28 -11.47 12.36 -16.18
C GLN A 28 -11.61 13.12 -17.51
N LEU A 29 -10.55 13.85 -17.90
CA LEU A 29 -10.54 14.70 -19.09
C LEU A 29 -9.16 14.68 -19.75
N VAL A 30 -9.12 14.57 -21.08
CA VAL A 30 -7.89 14.69 -21.88
C VAL A 30 -8.03 15.82 -22.88
N THR A 31 -7.03 16.69 -22.90
CA THR A 31 -6.96 17.81 -23.85
C THR A 31 -5.75 17.70 -24.77
N ASN A 32 -5.87 18.20 -25.99
CA ASN A 32 -4.75 18.32 -26.93
C ASN A 32 -3.95 19.61 -26.70
N HIS A 33 -2.87 19.80 -27.47
CA HIS A 33 -2.01 20.99 -27.41
C HIS A 33 -2.70 22.37 -27.50
N THR A 34 -3.93 22.44 -28.04
CA THR A 34 -4.71 23.69 -28.14
C THR A 34 -5.73 23.87 -27.02
N GLY A 35 -5.77 22.95 -26.04
CA GLY A 35 -6.76 22.92 -24.97
C GLY A 35 -8.13 22.37 -25.38
N ALA A 36 -8.25 21.80 -26.58
CA ALA A 36 -9.50 21.17 -27.01
C ALA A 36 -9.64 19.79 -26.36
N VAL A 37 -10.85 19.48 -25.89
CA VAL A 37 -11.18 18.18 -25.29
C VAL A 37 -11.15 17.11 -26.38
N VAL A 38 -10.30 16.11 -26.21
CA VAL A 38 -10.16 14.96 -27.12
C VAL A 38 -10.69 13.67 -26.52
N TRP A 39 -10.90 13.64 -25.21
CA TRP A 39 -11.57 12.57 -24.49
C TRP A 39 -12.14 13.09 -23.17
N GLN A 40 -13.33 12.61 -22.83
CA GLN A 40 -13.96 12.82 -21.53
C GLN A 40 -14.75 11.55 -21.17
N GLY A 41 -14.53 11.05 -19.96
CA GLY A 41 -15.27 9.92 -19.42
C GLY A 41 -15.69 10.21 -17.98
N GLU A 42 -16.78 9.58 -17.56
CA GLU A 42 -17.22 9.55 -16.17
C GLU A 42 -17.07 8.13 -15.65
N GLU A 43 -16.29 7.95 -14.59
CA GLU A 43 -16.11 6.66 -13.94
C GLU A 43 -17.10 6.45 -12.80
N LYS A 44 -17.73 5.27 -12.78
CA LYS A 44 -18.45 4.77 -11.61
C LYS A 44 -17.45 4.37 -10.52
N PRO A 45 -17.89 4.23 -9.25
CA PRO A 45 -17.00 3.89 -8.13
C PRO A 45 -16.13 2.66 -8.36
N PHE A 46 -16.61 1.65 -9.10
CA PHE A 46 -15.87 0.42 -9.40
C PHE A 46 -15.14 0.46 -10.76
N GLY A 47 -14.95 1.63 -11.36
CA GLY A 47 -14.12 1.80 -12.56
C GLY A 47 -14.82 1.53 -13.89
N GLU A 48 -16.14 1.33 -13.89
CA GLU A 48 -16.90 1.31 -15.15
C GLU A 48 -16.95 2.73 -15.73
N VAL A 49 -16.40 2.90 -16.94
CA VAL A 49 -16.31 4.20 -17.61
C VAL A 49 -17.48 4.39 -18.57
N THR A 50 -18.19 5.51 -18.44
CA THR A 50 -19.11 6.01 -19.46
C THR A 50 -18.40 7.11 -20.26
N ILE A 51 -18.12 6.86 -21.53
CA ILE A 51 -17.49 7.87 -22.41
C ILE A 51 -18.53 8.93 -22.78
N ILE A 52 -18.25 10.18 -22.43
CA ILE A 52 -19.12 11.32 -22.73
C ILE A 52 -18.80 11.88 -24.12
N THR A 53 -17.51 12.04 -24.44
CA THR A 53 -17.06 12.56 -25.74
C THR A 53 -15.62 12.19 -26.04
N GLY A 54 -15.26 12.15 -27.32
CA GLY A 54 -13.89 12.04 -27.79
C GLY A 54 -13.61 10.84 -28.70
N ASP A 55 -12.77 11.08 -29.71
CA ASP A 55 -12.31 10.06 -30.66
C ASP A 55 -10.97 9.41 -30.25
N LEU A 56 -10.39 9.85 -29.13
CA LEU A 56 -9.16 9.28 -28.60
C LEU A 56 -9.45 7.94 -27.93
N ASP A 57 -8.77 6.88 -28.38
CA ASP A 57 -8.77 5.56 -27.76
C ASP A 57 -8.00 5.60 -26.42
N HIS A 58 -8.65 6.12 -25.38
CA HIS A 58 -8.10 6.19 -24.04
C HIS A 58 -8.28 4.86 -23.31
N ARG A 59 -7.16 4.19 -23.03
CA ARG A 59 -7.12 2.86 -22.41
C ARG A 59 -6.63 2.84 -20.97
N PHE A 60 -6.18 3.96 -20.41
CA PHE A 60 -5.87 4.00 -18.98
C PHE A 60 -7.17 4.06 -18.17
N ARG A 61 -7.15 3.46 -16.98
CA ARG A 61 -8.29 3.41 -16.04
C ARG A 61 -7.79 3.88 -14.68
N PHE A 62 -8.25 3.27 -13.58
CA PHE A 62 -7.61 3.45 -12.27
C PHE A 62 -6.08 3.32 -12.37
N PRO A 63 -5.32 3.99 -11.49
CA PRO A 63 -3.86 3.85 -11.46
C PRO A 63 -3.44 2.39 -11.53
N GLY A 64 -2.56 2.05 -12.49
CA GLY A 64 -2.10 0.66 -12.71
C GLY A 64 -2.93 -0.17 -13.68
N GLN A 65 -4.15 0.26 -14.02
CA GLN A 65 -5.07 -0.50 -14.87
C GLN A 65 -5.03 -0.06 -16.34
N TYR A 66 -5.13 -1.05 -17.22
CA TYR A 66 -5.22 -0.88 -18.67
C TYR A 66 -6.46 -1.60 -19.20
N TYR A 67 -7.29 -0.89 -19.97
CA TYR A 67 -8.47 -1.46 -20.61
C TYR A 67 -8.09 -2.35 -21.79
N ASP A 68 -8.46 -3.62 -21.66
CA ASP A 68 -8.37 -4.60 -22.73
C ASP A 68 -9.68 -4.64 -23.52
N ASN A 69 -9.63 -4.14 -24.76
CA ASN A 69 -10.80 -4.07 -25.64
C ASN A 69 -11.27 -5.45 -26.12
N GLU A 70 -10.42 -6.48 -26.10
CA GLU A 70 -10.81 -7.82 -26.56
C GLU A 70 -11.73 -8.52 -25.57
N THR A 71 -11.50 -8.28 -24.28
CA THR A 71 -12.24 -8.92 -23.17
C THR A 71 -13.22 -7.98 -22.48
N GLY A 72 -13.03 -6.66 -22.61
CA GLY A 72 -13.76 -5.65 -21.83
C GLY A 72 -13.28 -5.54 -20.38
N LEU A 73 -12.22 -6.27 -20.00
CA LEU A 73 -11.65 -6.31 -18.67
C LEU A 73 -10.54 -5.26 -18.51
N HIS A 74 -10.19 -4.99 -17.27
CA HIS A 74 -9.07 -4.12 -16.91
C HIS A 74 -7.89 -5.00 -16.51
N TYR A 75 -6.83 -4.98 -17.31
CA TYR A 75 -5.57 -5.62 -16.95
C TYR A 75 -4.87 -4.78 -15.88
N ASN A 76 -4.65 -5.37 -14.71
CA ASN A 76 -4.03 -4.75 -13.55
C ASN A 76 -2.79 -5.54 -13.13
N HIS A 77 -1.74 -5.44 -13.93
CA HIS A 77 -0.43 -6.08 -13.81
C HIS A 77 -0.43 -7.58 -13.43
N HIS A 78 -0.76 -7.94 -12.20
CA HIS A 78 -0.81 -9.31 -11.71
C HIS A 78 -2.19 -9.97 -11.86
N ARG A 79 -3.26 -9.19 -12.04
CA ARG A 79 -4.65 -9.70 -12.08
C ARG A 79 -5.49 -9.02 -13.15
N TYR A 80 -6.52 -9.72 -13.63
CA TYR A 80 -7.59 -9.12 -14.43
C TYR A 80 -8.73 -8.68 -13.53
N TYR A 81 -9.11 -7.42 -13.64
CA TYR A 81 -10.20 -6.78 -12.91
C TYR A 81 -11.42 -6.63 -13.81
N ASP A 82 -12.58 -7.00 -13.27
CA ASP A 82 -13.87 -6.82 -13.92
C ASP A 82 -14.60 -5.62 -13.27
N PRO A 83 -14.75 -4.50 -13.99
CA PRO A 83 -15.44 -3.31 -13.48
C PRO A 83 -16.95 -3.51 -13.31
N GLN A 84 -17.58 -4.48 -13.99
CA GLN A 84 -19.02 -4.74 -13.85
C GLN A 84 -19.36 -5.41 -12.52
N THR A 85 -18.51 -6.35 -12.09
CA THR A 85 -18.69 -7.05 -10.81
C THR A 85 -17.91 -6.42 -9.66
N GLY A 86 -16.97 -5.53 -9.96
CA GLY A 86 -16.12 -4.84 -8.97
C GLY A 86 -15.08 -5.75 -8.34
N ARG A 87 -14.61 -6.78 -9.07
CA ARG A 87 -13.79 -7.87 -8.52
C ARG A 87 -12.66 -8.30 -9.45
N TYR A 88 -11.65 -8.92 -8.87
CA TYR A 88 -10.65 -9.67 -9.63
C TYR A 88 -11.20 -11.02 -10.08
N LEU A 89 -10.71 -11.50 -11.22
CA LEU A 89 -11.06 -12.81 -11.76
C LEU A 89 -10.19 -13.95 -11.21
N SER A 90 -8.99 -13.62 -10.73
CA SER A 90 -8.06 -14.56 -10.11
C SER A 90 -7.90 -14.26 -8.62
N PRO A 91 -7.68 -15.29 -7.78
CA PRO A 91 -7.38 -15.09 -6.37
C PRO A 91 -6.09 -14.29 -6.21
N ASP A 92 -5.99 -13.53 -5.12
CA ASP A 92 -4.81 -12.74 -4.79
C ASP A 92 -3.55 -13.63 -4.67
N PRO A 93 -2.48 -13.35 -5.43
CA PRO A 93 -1.19 -14.05 -5.31
C PRO A 93 -0.55 -13.94 -3.92
N ILE A 94 -0.91 -12.94 -3.11
CA ILE A 94 -0.46 -12.83 -1.71
C ILE A 94 -1.44 -13.49 -0.72
N GLU A 95 -2.45 -14.21 -1.22
CA GLU A 95 -3.42 -14.98 -0.46
C GLU A 95 -4.15 -14.14 0.62
N LEU A 96 -4.29 -14.70 1.83
CA LEU A 96 -4.97 -14.04 2.96
C LEU A 96 -4.28 -12.76 3.42
N ALA A 97 -3.07 -12.45 2.92
CA ALA A 97 -2.45 -11.14 3.11
C ALA A 97 -3.24 -9.99 2.49
N GLY A 98 -3.95 -10.25 1.38
CA GLY A 98 -4.85 -9.30 0.73
C GLY A 98 -6.22 -9.18 1.40
N GLY A 99 -6.43 -9.94 2.47
CA GLY A 99 -7.69 -10.04 3.21
C GLY A 99 -8.41 -11.37 2.99
N MET A 100 -9.51 -11.56 3.73
CA MET A 100 -10.28 -12.81 3.69
C MET A 100 -10.95 -13.09 2.34
N ASN A 101 -11.18 -12.04 1.53
CA ASN A 101 -11.77 -12.18 0.20
C ASN A 101 -10.70 -11.96 -0.87
N LEU A 102 -10.18 -13.07 -1.40
CA LEU A 102 -9.10 -13.11 -2.40
C LEU A 102 -9.45 -12.45 -3.75
N TYR A 103 -10.72 -12.12 -3.97
CA TYR A 103 -11.21 -11.54 -5.23
C TYR A 103 -11.64 -10.07 -5.08
N ALA A 104 -11.57 -9.50 -3.87
CA ALA A 104 -12.01 -8.13 -3.63
C ALA A 104 -11.04 -7.12 -4.26
N TYR A 105 -11.58 -6.11 -4.92
CA TYR A 105 -10.83 -4.89 -5.24
C TYR A 105 -10.97 -3.91 -4.09
N VAL A 106 -9.86 -3.57 -3.45
CA VAL A 106 -9.79 -2.50 -2.43
C VAL A 106 -10.88 -2.59 -1.31
N GLN A 107 -11.28 -3.81 -0.87
CA GLN A 107 -12.27 -4.11 0.20
C GLN A 107 -13.62 -3.50 -0.12
N ASN A 108 -13.89 -3.28 -1.40
CA ASN A 108 -15.07 -2.58 -1.86
C ASN A 108 -15.09 -1.10 -1.41
N ASP A 109 -13.93 -0.50 -1.15
CA ASP A 109 -13.74 0.96 -0.99
C ASP A 109 -12.83 1.56 -2.10
N PRO A 110 -13.24 1.45 -3.37
CA PRO A 110 -12.48 1.99 -4.51
C PRO A 110 -12.52 3.52 -4.62
N VAL A 111 -13.32 4.20 -3.80
CA VAL A 111 -13.42 5.68 -3.81
C VAL A 111 -12.27 6.31 -3.04
N ASN A 112 -11.72 5.61 -2.04
CA ASN A 112 -10.66 6.13 -1.18
C ASN A 112 -9.30 5.49 -1.45
N ALA A 113 -9.25 4.37 -2.18
CA ALA A 113 -8.02 3.65 -2.43
C ALA A 113 -7.98 2.99 -3.81
N VAL A 114 -6.76 2.72 -4.25
CA VAL A 114 -6.44 2.12 -5.55
C VAL A 114 -5.52 0.93 -5.34
N ASP A 115 -5.64 -0.09 -6.19
CA ASP A 115 -4.73 -1.24 -6.21
C ASP A 115 -3.93 -1.21 -7.53
N PRO A 116 -2.70 -0.67 -7.53
CA PRO A 116 -2.00 -0.31 -8.77
C PRO A 116 -1.17 -1.42 -9.39
N GLU A 117 -0.85 -2.43 -8.58
CA GLU A 117 -0.15 -3.63 -9.05
C GLU A 117 -1.11 -4.82 -9.13
N GLY A 118 -2.36 -4.68 -8.69
CA GLY A 118 -3.23 -5.82 -8.52
C GLY A 118 -2.78 -6.70 -7.37
N LEU A 119 -2.22 -6.13 -6.31
CA LEU A 119 -1.75 -6.82 -5.11
C LEU A 119 -1.97 -5.90 -3.93
N TRP A 120 -2.79 -6.34 -2.99
CA TRP A 120 -3.22 -5.42 -1.98
C TRP A 120 -2.60 -5.69 -0.62
N ARG A 121 -1.72 -4.78 -0.22
CA ARG A 121 -1.23 -4.47 1.14
C ARG A 121 0.19 -4.86 1.46
N TYR A 122 0.75 -4.01 2.31
CA TYR A 122 2.02 -4.16 2.96
C TYR A 122 1.78 -4.90 4.28
N LYS A 123 2.60 -5.92 4.54
CA LYS A 123 2.67 -6.53 5.87
C LYS A 123 3.74 -5.81 6.65
N ALA A 124 3.39 -5.25 7.80
CA ALA A 124 4.40 -4.74 8.72
C ALA A 124 4.48 -5.66 9.93
N PHE A 125 5.67 -6.02 10.36
CA PHE A 125 5.91 -6.73 11.60
C PHE A 125 6.69 -5.79 12.49
N CYS A 126 6.09 -5.29 13.56
CA CYS A 126 6.78 -4.37 14.44
C CYS A 126 6.97 -4.94 15.84
N ARG A 127 8.14 -4.63 16.38
CA ARG A 127 8.50 -4.83 17.78
C ARG A 127 8.66 -3.47 18.43
N TYR A 128 7.95 -3.28 19.53
CA TYR A 128 8.05 -2.08 20.35
C TYR A 128 8.67 -2.38 21.70
N ILE A 129 9.47 -1.44 22.18
CA ILE A 129 10.06 -1.45 23.52
C ILE A 129 9.85 -0.05 24.11
N ALA A 130 9.07 0.05 25.18
CA ALA A 130 8.93 1.26 25.98
C ALA A 130 9.86 1.22 27.19
N GLY A 131 10.35 2.38 27.60
CA GLY A 131 10.97 2.60 28.91
C GLY A 131 10.46 3.91 29.51
N GLY A 132 9.91 3.85 30.72
CA GLY A 132 9.46 5.01 31.48
C GLY A 132 8.02 4.88 31.96
N GLU A 133 7.72 5.55 33.08
CA GLU A 133 6.42 5.53 33.74
C GLU A 133 5.79 6.93 33.61
N VAL A 134 4.51 7.00 33.19
CA VAL A 134 3.77 8.24 32.87
C VAL A 134 4.32 9.01 31.67
N VAL A 135 5.63 9.28 31.64
CA VAL A 135 6.37 9.82 30.50
C VAL A 135 7.51 8.85 30.19
N GLY A 136 7.59 8.42 28.94
CA GLY A 136 8.57 7.44 28.52
C GLY A 136 9.20 7.78 27.18
N SER A 137 10.23 7.02 26.87
CA SER A 137 10.75 6.87 25.52
C SER A 137 10.53 5.45 25.04
N GLY A 138 10.55 5.25 23.73
CA GLY A 138 10.44 3.93 23.16
C GLY A 138 11.18 3.83 21.84
N VAL A 139 11.46 2.60 21.46
CA VAL A 139 11.99 2.27 20.14
C VAL A 139 11.01 1.31 19.50
N LEU A 140 10.53 1.68 18.31
CA LEU A 140 9.71 0.82 17.47
C LEU A 140 10.58 0.40 16.28
N LYS A 141 10.74 -0.91 16.10
CA LYS A 141 11.43 -1.48 14.93
C LYS A 141 10.41 -2.24 14.09
N CYS A 142 10.31 -1.90 12.81
CA CYS A 142 9.37 -2.54 11.90
C CYS A 142 10.08 -3.18 10.71
N ARG A 143 9.66 -4.40 10.34
CA ARG A 143 9.90 -5.02 9.04
C ARG A 143 8.66 -4.78 8.19
N VAL A 144 8.75 -3.93 7.17
CA VAL A 144 7.65 -3.67 6.23
C VAL A 144 7.94 -4.41 4.93
N GLU A 145 7.03 -5.28 4.53
CA GLU A 145 7.08 -6.03 3.29
C GLU A 145 6.21 -5.35 2.24
N GLY A 146 6.81 -5.09 1.09
CA GLY A 146 6.18 -4.53 -0.10
C GLY A 146 5.28 -5.50 -0.85
N PRO A 147 4.47 -4.98 -1.79
CA PRO A 147 3.77 -5.81 -2.76
C PRO A 147 4.77 -6.56 -3.63
N CYS A 148 4.28 -7.62 -4.28
CA CYS A 148 5.09 -8.38 -5.21
C CYS A 148 5.36 -7.58 -6.49
N LYS A 149 6.64 -7.49 -6.87
CA LYS A 149 7.09 -6.83 -8.09
C LYS A 149 7.40 -7.84 -9.20
N ARG A 150 7.68 -7.32 -10.40
CA ARG A 150 8.16 -8.07 -11.57
C ARG A 150 9.28 -9.05 -11.18
N ASN A 151 9.17 -10.31 -11.62
CA ASN A 151 10.00 -11.46 -11.26
C ASN A 151 9.69 -12.12 -9.90
N ASN A 152 8.47 -11.98 -9.38
CA ASN A 152 8.05 -12.61 -8.12
C ASN A 152 8.94 -12.23 -6.94
N LYS A 153 9.27 -10.95 -6.77
CA LYS A 153 10.09 -10.48 -5.63
C LYS A 153 9.38 -9.37 -4.86
N LYS A 154 9.41 -9.44 -3.53
CA LYS A 154 8.91 -8.38 -2.64
C LYS A 154 10.08 -7.55 -2.14
N ASP A 155 9.87 -6.24 -2.05
CA ASP A 155 10.80 -5.37 -1.33
C ASP A 155 10.59 -5.52 0.18
N ILE A 156 11.66 -5.44 0.96
CA ILE A 156 11.59 -5.39 2.41
C ILE A 156 12.30 -4.13 2.91
N TRP A 157 11.65 -3.41 3.83
CA TRP A 157 12.18 -2.24 4.50
C TRP A 157 12.25 -2.47 6.00
N MET A 158 13.42 -2.19 6.58
CA MET A 158 13.62 -2.20 8.02
C MET A 158 13.65 -0.76 8.53
N THR A 159 12.71 -0.42 9.40
CA THR A 159 12.60 0.92 9.96
C THR A 159 12.88 0.91 11.45
N GLU A 160 13.44 2.01 11.94
CA GLU A 160 13.59 2.27 13.36
C GLU A 160 13.00 3.64 13.67
N THR A 161 12.13 3.68 14.68
CA THR A 161 11.44 4.88 15.10
C THR A 161 11.81 5.15 16.55
N ILE A 162 12.36 6.33 16.80
CA ILE A 162 12.57 6.81 18.17
C ILE A 162 11.32 7.56 18.57
N LEU A 163 10.73 7.14 19.69
CA LEU A 163 9.46 7.60 20.21
C LEU A 163 9.63 8.23 21.60
N ALA A 164 8.84 9.26 21.88
CA ALA A 164 8.67 9.82 23.21
C ALA A 164 7.19 10.12 23.43
N GLY A 165 6.72 9.90 24.65
CA GLY A 165 5.27 9.91 24.87
C GLY A 165 4.86 9.62 26.29
N PHE A 166 3.59 9.27 26.40
CA PHE A 166 2.94 9.02 27.67
C PHE A 166 2.43 7.59 27.72
N THR A 167 2.51 7.02 28.91
CA THR A 167 1.98 5.69 29.23
C THR A 167 1.02 5.83 30.40
N GLY A 168 -0.26 5.48 30.20
CA GLY A 168 -1.26 5.41 31.26
C GLY A 168 -1.56 3.95 31.61
N GLY A 169 -1.24 3.50 32.82
CA GLY A 169 -1.41 2.09 33.18
C GLY A 169 -0.71 1.66 34.47
N LEU A 170 -0.73 0.35 34.76
CA LEU A 170 0.00 -0.21 35.91
C LEU A 170 1.52 -0.11 35.68
N PRO A 171 2.30 0.32 36.68
CA PRO A 171 3.56 1.05 36.44
C PRO A 171 4.82 0.17 36.51
N GLY A 172 4.68 -1.15 36.38
CA GLY A 172 5.68 -2.10 36.87
C GLY A 172 6.48 -2.89 35.83
N GLY A 173 6.33 -2.64 34.53
CA GLY A 173 6.84 -3.54 33.50
C GLY A 173 7.50 -2.86 32.32
N LEU A 174 8.61 -3.44 31.85
CA LEU A 174 9.05 -3.31 30.47
C LEU A 174 8.11 -4.17 29.62
N THR A 175 7.36 -3.52 28.76
CA THR A 175 6.35 -4.17 27.93
C THR A 175 6.91 -4.38 26.53
N TYR A 176 6.98 -5.66 26.15
CA TYR A 176 7.33 -6.04 24.79
C TYR A 176 6.06 -6.53 24.11
N PHE A 177 5.70 -5.87 23.01
CA PHE A 177 4.70 -6.42 22.11
C PHE A 177 5.30 -6.65 20.73
N SER A 178 4.88 -7.76 20.14
CA SER A 178 5.07 -8.07 18.74
C SER A 178 3.71 -8.03 18.11
N THR A 179 3.60 -7.28 17.02
CA THR A 179 2.34 -7.14 16.32
C THR A 179 2.59 -7.36 14.84
N THR A 180 1.68 -8.14 14.26
CA THR A 180 1.64 -8.46 12.85
C THR A 180 0.55 -7.61 12.23
N PHE A 181 0.93 -6.67 11.39
CA PHE A 181 0.02 -5.76 10.72
C PHE A 181 -0.37 -6.30 9.35
N ASP A 182 -1.68 -6.31 9.13
CA ASP A 182 -2.33 -6.39 7.82
C ASP A 182 -2.98 -5.02 7.64
N ASP A 183 -2.55 -4.25 6.63
CA ASP A 183 -3.02 -2.90 6.31
C ASP A 183 -4.51 -2.89 6.00
N ARG A 184 -5.37 -3.06 7.02
CA ARG A 184 -6.84 -2.98 6.96
C ARG A 184 -7.29 -1.54 6.98
N GLY A 185 -6.98 -0.84 5.89
CA GLY A 185 -7.79 0.25 5.36
C GLY A 185 -8.02 1.38 6.33
N ASN A 186 -7.18 2.42 6.26
CA ASN A 186 -7.62 3.76 6.61
C ASN A 186 -6.86 4.82 5.79
N GLY A 187 -7.22 4.97 4.51
CA GLY A 187 -6.98 6.19 3.71
C GLY A 187 -5.52 6.59 3.47
N GLY A 188 -4.54 5.72 3.71
CA GLY A 188 -3.13 5.97 3.39
C GLY A 188 -2.88 5.84 1.89
N SER A 189 -3.05 6.92 1.12
CA SER A 189 -2.85 6.98 -0.34
C SER A 189 -1.38 6.85 -0.80
N ALA A 190 -0.46 6.40 0.07
CA ALA A 190 0.93 6.26 -0.29
C ALA A 190 1.19 4.84 -0.79
N TYR A 191 1.88 4.73 -1.92
CA TYR A 191 2.66 3.55 -2.25
C TYR A 191 3.91 3.62 -1.38
N PRO A 192 4.14 2.69 -0.42
CA PRO A 192 5.44 2.59 0.22
C PRO A 192 6.51 2.29 -0.80
N ASN A 193 7.16 3.36 -1.27
CA ASN A 193 8.59 3.28 -1.47
C ASN A 193 9.25 3.47 -0.10
N GLY A 194 10.48 2.99 0.06
CA GLY A 194 11.18 3.11 1.34
C GLY A 194 11.21 4.54 1.90
N SER A 195 11.22 5.57 1.03
CA SER A 195 11.17 6.97 1.47
C SER A 195 9.86 7.40 2.13
N ALA A 196 8.72 6.76 1.82
CA ALA A 196 7.43 7.07 2.43
C ALA A 196 7.35 6.65 3.91
N LEU A 197 8.18 5.69 4.32
CA LEU A 197 8.29 5.23 5.71
C LEU A 197 9.07 6.21 6.60
N LEU A 198 9.86 7.11 6.00
CA LEU A 198 10.69 8.06 6.70
C LEU A 198 9.85 9.28 7.10
N GLY A 199 10.05 9.77 8.33
CA GLY A 199 9.41 11.01 8.77
C GLY A 199 8.68 10.95 10.10
N PRO A 200 7.89 12.00 10.41
CA PRO A 200 7.09 12.08 11.62
C PRO A 200 6.18 10.87 11.76
N SER A 201 6.20 10.27 12.94
CA SER A 201 5.59 8.97 13.21
C SER A 201 4.91 8.99 14.57
N HIS A 202 3.91 8.13 14.76
CA HIS A 202 3.25 7.97 16.04
C HIS A 202 2.84 6.53 16.28
N LEU A 203 2.71 6.19 17.56
CA LEU A 203 2.22 4.92 18.05
C LEU A 203 1.16 5.22 19.11
N TYR A 204 -0.06 4.77 18.85
CA TYR A 204 -1.07 4.61 19.89
C TYR A 204 -1.25 3.12 20.11
N SER A 205 -1.06 2.64 21.33
CA SER A 205 -1.18 1.22 21.63
C SER A 205 -1.92 1.05 22.93
N GLY A 206 -2.59 -0.07 23.07
CA GLY A 206 -3.13 -0.47 24.36
C GLY A 206 -3.13 -1.97 24.49
N GLY A 207 -2.81 -2.46 25.67
CA GLY A 207 -2.66 -3.88 25.89
C GLY A 207 -2.85 -4.27 27.33
N GLY A 208 -3.00 -5.58 27.51
CA GLY A 208 -2.89 -6.19 28.82
C GLY A 208 -2.11 -7.49 28.69
N ALA A 209 -1.09 -7.63 29.51
CA ALA A 209 -0.31 -8.85 29.63
C ALA A 209 -0.09 -9.23 31.10
N VAL A 210 -0.17 -10.52 31.38
CA VAL A 210 0.26 -11.12 32.63
C VAL A 210 1.24 -12.24 32.32
N SER A 211 2.51 -12.04 32.69
CA SER A 211 3.59 -12.99 32.41
C SER A 211 3.72 -13.24 30.89
N SER A 212 3.43 -14.44 30.41
CA SER A 212 3.60 -14.81 28.99
C SER A 212 2.31 -14.72 28.17
N PHE A 213 1.21 -14.25 28.75
CA PHE A 213 -0.08 -14.19 28.08
C PHE A 213 -0.61 -12.76 28.08
N GLY A 214 -0.82 -12.20 26.89
CA GLY A 214 -1.34 -10.86 26.73
C GLY A 214 -1.68 -10.53 25.29
N GLY A 215 -2.58 -9.59 25.13
CA GLY A 215 -2.99 -9.07 23.83
C GLY A 215 -2.82 -7.56 23.80
N SER A 216 -2.48 -7.03 22.63
CA SER A 216 -2.40 -5.60 22.39
C SER A 216 -3.13 -5.21 21.11
N TRP A 217 -3.55 -3.95 21.05
CA TRP A 217 -3.92 -3.25 19.84
C TRP A 217 -2.92 -2.13 19.60
N ALA A 218 -2.62 -1.82 18.35
CA ALA A 218 -1.75 -0.71 18.00
C ALA A 218 -2.20 -0.01 16.72
N ASP A 219 -2.22 1.31 16.73
CA ASP A 219 -2.30 2.23 15.60
C ASP A 219 -0.93 2.89 15.40
N ILE A 220 -0.33 2.63 14.24
CA ILE A 220 1.02 3.07 13.91
C ILE A 220 1.00 3.91 12.64
N LYS A 221 1.68 5.05 12.70
CA LYS A 221 2.06 5.83 11.53
C LYS A 221 3.57 5.84 11.38
N LEU A 222 4.07 5.44 10.21
CA LEU A 222 5.49 5.53 9.81
C LEU A 222 5.58 6.50 8.62
N GLY A 223 6.11 7.70 8.85
CA GLY A 223 6.19 8.72 7.80
C GLY A 223 4.80 9.10 7.26
N SER A 224 4.52 8.77 5.99
CA SER A 224 3.20 8.99 5.37
C SER A 224 2.27 7.78 5.43
N ILE A 225 2.74 6.63 5.91
CA ILE A 225 2.00 5.36 5.92
C ILE A 225 1.36 5.14 7.29
N TYR A 226 0.14 4.61 7.30
CA TYR A 226 -0.62 4.32 8.51
C TYR A 226 -1.09 2.87 8.49
N SER A 227 -1.08 2.21 9.64
CA SER A 227 -1.56 0.84 9.82
C SER A 227 -2.07 0.64 11.24
N SER A 228 -3.08 -0.21 11.40
CA SER A 228 -3.59 -0.65 12.69
C SER A 228 -3.64 -2.18 12.78
N GLY A 229 -3.62 -2.73 13.99
CA GLY A 229 -3.62 -4.18 14.16
C GLY A 229 -3.73 -4.66 15.60
N PHE A 230 -3.85 -5.97 15.73
CA PHE A 230 -3.79 -6.69 17.00
C PHE A 230 -2.51 -7.49 17.07
N GLY A 231 -1.94 -7.59 18.27
CA GLY A 231 -0.71 -8.30 18.53
C GLY A 231 -0.75 -9.05 19.85
N GLU A 232 0.36 -9.72 20.12
CA GLU A 232 0.62 -10.38 21.38
C GLU A 232 1.52 -9.51 22.24
N GLN A 233 1.28 -9.57 23.54
CA GLN A 233 2.02 -8.81 24.53
C GLN A 233 2.50 -9.77 25.62
N THR A 234 3.75 -9.57 26.03
CA THR A 234 4.35 -10.33 27.14
C THR A 234 4.92 -9.36 28.15
N GLY A 235 4.90 -9.78 29.42
CA GLY A 235 5.27 -8.96 30.56
C GLY A 235 4.10 -8.79 31.53
N VAL A 236 4.24 -7.81 32.42
CA VAL A 236 3.16 -7.35 33.29
C VAL A 236 2.78 -5.97 32.78
N ASP A 237 1.70 -5.91 32.02
CA ASP A 237 1.25 -4.71 31.34
C ASP A 237 -0.25 -4.54 31.46
N ALA A 238 -0.68 -3.31 31.63
CA ALA A 238 -2.06 -2.88 31.46
C ALA A 238 -1.99 -1.40 31.07
N SER A 239 -1.39 -1.13 29.92
CA SER A 239 -1.04 0.22 29.49
C SER A 239 -1.87 0.70 28.31
N LEU A 240 -2.01 2.03 28.26
CA LEU A 240 -2.34 2.80 27.07
C LEU A 240 -1.15 3.70 26.77
N ASP A 241 -0.57 3.51 25.61
CA ASP A 241 0.62 4.19 25.13
C ASP A 241 0.23 5.20 24.06
N ALA A 242 0.73 6.43 24.19
CA ALA A 242 0.57 7.49 23.20
C ALA A 242 1.93 8.16 22.96
N PHE A 243 2.57 7.78 21.86
CA PHE A 243 3.93 8.17 21.53
C PHE A 243 4.02 8.84 20.18
N TRP A 244 4.90 9.83 20.08
CA TRP A 244 5.25 10.51 18.84
C TRP A 244 6.76 10.50 18.65
N GLY A 245 7.18 10.55 17.40
CA GLY A 245 8.58 10.41 17.09
C GLY A 245 8.90 10.59 15.63
N TYR A 246 10.05 10.06 15.26
CA TYR A 246 10.57 10.14 13.91
C TYR A 246 11.10 8.79 13.48
N THR A 247 10.68 8.34 12.29
CA THR A 247 11.13 7.09 11.69
C THR A 247 12.27 7.36 10.74
N PHE A 248 13.30 6.55 10.88
CA PHE A 248 14.46 6.49 10.00
C PHE A 248 14.66 5.05 9.53
N MET A 249 15.50 4.88 8.50
CA MET A 249 15.97 3.56 8.10
C MET A 249 17.15 3.16 8.97
N ASN A 250 17.24 1.87 9.27
CA ASN A 250 18.37 1.36 10.03
C ASN A 250 19.66 1.48 9.19
N ASP A 251 20.63 2.26 9.66
CA ASP A 251 21.87 2.64 8.95
C ASP A 251 22.85 1.46 8.73
N ASP A 252 22.66 0.34 9.43
CA ASP A 252 23.50 -0.87 9.28
C ASP A 252 23.25 -1.63 7.98
N ILE A 253 22.25 -1.23 7.18
CA ILE A 253 21.84 -1.92 5.97
C ILE A 253 21.63 -0.88 4.86
N PRO A 254 22.22 -1.05 3.67
CA PRO A 254 22.07 -0.08 2.58
C PRO A 254 20.59 0.06 2.22
N VAL A 255 20.15 1.32 2.14
CA VAL A 255 18.85 1.78 1.63
C VAL A 255 18.26 0.83 0.59
N ASN A 256 17.22 0.10 0.99
CA ASN A 256 16.26 -0.61 0.15
C ASN A 256 16.86 -1.63 -0.83
N HIS A 257 17.21 -2.84 -0.41
CA HIS A 257 17.11 -4.02 -1.29
C HIS A 257 17.34 -5.34 -0.53
N TRP A 258 16.34 -5.80 0.22
CA TRP A 258 16.17 -7.24 0.37
C TRP A 258 14.98 -7.64 -0.46
N GLU A 259 15.24 -8.50 -1.43
CA GLU A 259 14.22 -9.15 -2.24
C GLU A 259 13.97 -10.53 -1.64
N ILE A 260 12.74 -10.79 -1.22
CA ILE A 260 12.29 -12.16 -0.93
C ILE A 260 11.41 -12.62 -2.08
N ASP A 261 11.51 -13.90 -2.44
CA ASP A 261 10.62 -14.47 -3.43
C ASP A 261 9.18 -14.40 -2.93
N CYS A 262 8.28 -13.91 -3.77
CA CYS A 262 6.84 -13.88 -3.50
C CYS A 262 6.24 -15.29 -3.38
N CYS A 263 7.02 -16.33 -3.69
CA CYS A 263 6.59 -17.71 -3.68
C CYS A 263 6.57 -18.36 -2.30
N TYR A 264 7.00 -17.69 -1.23
CA TYR A 264 7.03 -18.29 0.11
C TYR A 264 6.66 -17.28 1.20
N GLY A 265 5.57 -17.55 1.92
CA GLY A 265 5.48 -17.18 3.32
C GLY A 265 6.36 -18.16 4.10
N GLU A 266 7.34 -17.65 4.83
CA GLU A 266 8.04 -18.45 5.83
C GLU A 266 7.06 -18.73 6.98
N ASP A 267 6.41 -19.89 6.92
CA ASP A 267 6.06 -20.65 8.12
C ASP A 267 7.33 -21.40 8.55
N ASP A 268 8.01 -20.89 9.58
CA ASP A 268 8.89 -21.65 10.49
C ASP A 268 8.68 -21.14 11.92
#